data_AF-A0AAJ1ZSB2-F1
#
_entry.id   AF-A0AAJ1ZSB2-F1
#
_cell.length_a   1.000
_cell.length_b   1.000
_cell.length_c   1.000
_cell.angle_alpha   90.00
_cell.angle_beta   90.00
_cell.angle_gamma   90.00
#
_symmetry.space_group_name_H-M   'P 1'
#
loop_
_entity.id
_entity.type
_entity.pdbx_description
1 polymer ?
#
loop_
_entity_poly.entity_id
_entity_poly.type
_entity_poly.pdbx_seq_one_letter_code
_entity_poly.pdbx_strand_id
1 'polypeptide(L)'
;MIHVTPAAVTAWGSEAVFVNVLCTRLGVPVPAVPVLVFAGSAVAHGTLSFTHVLFAAVLAALIGDGVWFSAGRVYGRPLIDRLARFSLSIDASVQTTRALFERFGVPIVSVCKFVPGLALITPPLMGTTRIAARSFVTWDAIGALAWAGFWLLGGALFSRQLAMLLRTVERHGATVVDVLLALALLYIGYRYLRRWRLRKWLRDLTISAEQLDAMMHSAAPPVVLDARLATAISQEPYRIPGALLFDPDAPRALGSGLAQREVVVYCACPNDVTAKRVCGRLRGEGVEHAHTLAGGLDAWVARGYPVEPVPARPEPFTRTFARQ
;
A
#
# COMPACT_ATOMS: atom_id res chain seq x y z
N MET A 1 -47.44 -9.61 -18.65
CA MET A 1 -46.61 -10.45 -17.76
C MET A 1 -45.37 -10.86 -18.53
N ILE A 2 -44.20 -10.35 -18.15
CA ILE A 2 -42.93 -10.77 -18.77
C ILE A 2 -42.59 -12.12 -18.14
N HIS A 3 -42.70 -13.20 -18.92
CA HIS A 3 -42.24 -14.51 -18.50
C HIS A 3 -40.71 -14.52 -18.52
N VAL A 4 -40.09 -14.28 -17.36
CA VAL A 4 -38.65 -14.49 -17.19
C VAL A 4 -38.43 -16.01 -17.12
N THR A 5 -37.88 -16.60 -18.17
CA THR A 5 -37.53 -18.02 -18.18
C THR A 5 -36.44 -18.28 -17.12
N PRO A 6 -36.41 -19.46 -16.47
CA PRO A 6 -35.35 -19.81 -15.52
C PRO A 6 -33.94 -19.65 -16.10
N ALA A 7 -33.79 -19.86 -17.42
CA ALA A 7 -32.56 -19.61 -18.17
C ALA A 7 -32.14 -18.13 -18.17
N ALA A 8 -33.08 -17.20 -18.26
CA ALA A 8 -32.81 -15.76 -18.15
C ALA A 8 -32.44 -15.38 -16.71
N VAL A 9 -33.09 -15.92 -15.67
CA VAL A 9 -32.69 -15.66 -14.27
C VAL A 9 -31.24 -16.13 -14.00
N THR A 10 -30.85 -17.29 -14.55
CA THR A 10 -29.47 -17.80 -14.45
C THR A 10 -28.45 -17.01 -15.29
N ALA A 11 -28.87 -16.44 -16.41
CA ALA A 11 -28.01 -15.63 -17.28
C ALA A 11 -27.74 -14.26 -16.65
N TRP A 12 -28.76 -13.56 -16.18
CA TRP A 12 -28.61 -12.21 -15.64
C TRP A 12 -27.79 -12.18 -14.33
N GLY A 13 -27.85 -13.25 -13.52
CA GLY A 13 -27.04 -13.38 -12.32
C GLY A 13 -25.55 -13.62 -12.61
N SER A 14 -25.22 -14.50 -13.56
CA SER A 14 -23.83 -14.78 -13.91
C SER A 14 -23.19 -13.65 -14.72
N GLU A 15 -23.96 -12.97 -15.59
CA GLU A 15 -23.56 -11.76 -16.29
C GLU A 15 -23.28 -10.60 -15.34
N ALA A 16 -24.15 -10.38 -14.34
CA ALA A 16 -23.92 -9.34 -13.34
C ALA A 16 -22.63 -9.60 -12.54
N VAL A 17 -22.36 -10.86 -12.17
CA VAL A 17 -21.10 -11.24 -11.52
C VAL A 17 -19.91 -11.02 -12.46
N PHE A 18 -20.02 -11.41 -13.73
CA PHE A 18 -18.97 -11.20 -14.73
C PHE A 18 -18.60 -9.71 -14.85
N VAL A 19 -19.59 -8.84 -15.10
CA VAL A 19 -19.38 -7.40 -15.27
C VAL A 19 -18.81 -6.78 -13.99
N ASN A 20 -19.36 -7.15 -12.83
CA ASN A 20 -18.90 -6.63 -11.55
C ASN A 20 -17.43 -7.00 -11.26
N VAL A 21 -17.08 -8.28 -11.43
CA VAL A 21 -15.70 -8.76 -11.23
C VAL A 21 -14.76 -8.13 -12.24
N LEU A 22 -15.17 -8.03 -13.52
CA LEU A 22 -14.35 -7.42 -14.58
C LEU A 22 -14.06 -5.95 -14.28
N CYS A 23 -15.08 -5.15 -13.96
CA CYS A 23 -14.92 -3.75 -13.57
C CYS A 23 -13.98 -3.61 -12.37
N THR A 24 -14.17 -4.44 -11.34
CA THR A 24 -13.31 -4.43 -10.15
C THR A 24 -11.85 -4.72 -10.51
N ARG A 25 -11.62 -5.69 -11.37
CA ARG A 25 -10.28 -6.13 -11.80
C ARG A 25 -9.61 -5.11 -12.73
N LEU A 26 -10.39 -4.36 -13.50
CA LEU A 26 -9.93 -3.21 -14.28
C LEU A 26 -9.64 -1.96 -13.43
N GLY A 27 -9.85 -2.01 -12.12
CA GLY A 27 -9.51 -0.94 -11.18
C GLY A 27 -10.66 0.01 -10.87
N VAL A 28 -11.89 -0.28 -11.33
CA VAL A 28 -13.08 0.45 -10.91
C VAL A 28 -13.33 0.14 -9.42
N PRO A 29 -13.57 1.15 -8.56
CA PRO A 29 -13.71 0.96 -7.12
C PRO A 29 -15.08 0.37 -6.72
N VAL A 30 -15.44 -0.77 -7.32
CA VAL A 30 -16.64 -1.54 -7.02
C VAL A 30 -16.22 -2.78 -6.22
N PRO A 31 -16.93 -3.14 -5.14
CA PRO A 31 -16.54 -4.28 -4.32
C PRO A 31 -17.04 -5.61 -4.93
N ALA A 32 -16.13 -6.45 -5.43
CA ALA A 32 -16.49 -7.76 -5.98
C ALA A 32 -16.85 -8.82 -4.93
N VAL A 33 -16.22 -8.77 -3.75
CA VAL A 33 -16.39 -9.78 -2.70
C VAL A 33 -17.86 -9.89 -2.22
N PRO A 34 -18.56 -8.79 -1.88
CA PRO A 34 -19.97 -8.87 -1.50
C PRO A 34 -20.83 -9.52 -2.59
N VAL A 35 -20.63 -9.15 -3.85
CA VAL A 35 -21.39 -9.71 -4.98
C VAL A 35 -21.19 -11.22 -5.09
N LEU A 36 -19.96 -11.71 -4.94
CA LEU A 36 -19.68 -13.15 -4.92
C LEU A 36 -20.30 -13.87 -3.71
N VAL A 37 -20.31 -13.24 -2.54
CA VAL A 37 -20.96 -13.81 -1.34
C VAL A 37 -22.48 -13.89 -1.53
N PHE A 38 -23.12 -12.85 -2.06
CA PHE A 38 -24.55 -12.88 -2.38
C PHE A 38 -24.88 -13.89 -3.48
N ALA A 39 -24.05 -13.96 -4.53
CA ALA A 39 -24.21 -14.96 -5.58
C ALA A 39 -24.06 -16.38 -5.03
N GLY A 40 -23.14 -16.61 -4.08
CA GLY A 40 -22.99 -17.89 -3.37
C GLY A 40 -24.24 -18.27 -2.58
N SER A 41 -24.85 -17.30 -1.88
CA SER A 41 -26.12 -17.53 -1.19
C SER A 41 -27.25 -17.88 -2.16
N ALA A 42 -27.34 -17.18 -3.29
CA ALA A 42 -28.30 -17.46 -4.36
C ALA A 42 -28.10 -18.87 -4.96
N VAL A 43 -26.84 -19.30 -5.13
CA VAL A 43 -26.51 -20.67 -5.53
C VAL A 43 -27.04 -21.70 -4.52
N ALA A 44 -26.90 -21.45 -3.21
CA ALA A 44 -27.42 -22.35 -2.17
C ALA A 44 -28.95 -22.45 -2.17
N HIS A 45 -29.65 -21.40 -2.61
CA HIS A 45 -31.10 -21.39 -2.80
C HIS A 45 -31.56 -21.97 -4.15
N GLY A 46 -30.63 -22.45 -4.99
CA GLY A 46 -30.94 -23.04 -6.29
C GLY A 46 -31.35 -22.04 -7.37
N THR A 47 -31.20 -20.73 -7.14
CA THR A 47 -31.58 -19.70 -8.12
C THR A 47 -30.48 -19.43 -9.15
N LEU A 48 -29.21 -19.70 -8.79
CA LEU A 48 -28.07 -19.59 -9.68
C LEU A 48 -27.28 -20.89 -9.74
N SER A 49 -26.67 -21.17 -10.89
CA SER A 49 -25.78 -22.31 -11.08
C SER A 49 -24.37 -21.97 -10.59
N PHE A 50 -23.82 -22.77 -9.66
CA PHE A 50 -22.46 -22.61 -9.15
C PHE A 50 -21.43 -22.54 -10.28
N THR A 51 -21.51 -23.47 -11.23
CA THR A 51 -20.55 -23.58 -12.34
C THR A 51 -20.55 -22.34 -13.21
N HIS A 52 -21.71 -21.82 -13.59
CA HIS A 52 -21.82 -20.64 -14.43
C HIS A 52 -21.27 -19.39 -13.73
N VAL A 53 -21.62 -19.20 -12.46
CA VAL A 53 -21.16 -18.05 -11.67
C VAL A 53 -19.65 -18.12 -11.43
N LEU A 54 -19.13 -19.30 -11.08
CA LEU A 54 -17.69 -19.51 -10.87
C LEU A 54 -16.92 -19.25 -12.17
N PHE A 55 -17.37 -19.80 -13.29
CA PHE A 55 -16.74 -19.60 -14.58
C PHE A 55 -16.77 -18.13 -15.01
N ALA A 56 -17.91 -17.45 -14.85
CA ALA A 56 -18.05 -16.02 -15.09
C ALA A 56 -17.06 -15.19 -14.26
N ALA A 57 -16.97 -15.46 -12.95
CA ALA A 57 -16.05 -14.74 -12.07
C ALA A 57 -14.57 -14.99 -12.41
N VAL A 58 -14.20 -16.24 -12.71
CA VAL A 58 -12.84 -16.60 -13.10
C VAL A 58 -12.46 -15.95 -14.43
N LEU A 59 -13.33 -16.04 -15.45
CA LEU A 59 -13.07 -15.46 -16.76
C LEU A 59 -12.92 -13.94 -16.69
N ALA A 60 -13.82 -13.26 -15.98
CA ALA A 60 -13.73 -11.83 -15.74
C ALA A 60 -12.42 -11.43 -15.05
N ALA A 61 -11.99 -12.21 -14.05
CA ALA A 61 -10.73 -11.97 -13.36
C ALA A 61 -9.51 -12.14 -14.28
N LEU A 62 -9.47 -13.22 -15.07
CA LEU A 62 -8.41 -13.48 -16.03
C LEU A 62 -8.28 -12.38 -17.08
N ILE A 63 -9.41 -11.86 -17.59
CA ILE A 63 -9.42 -10.76 -18.57
C ILE A 63 -8.86 -9.49 -17.93
N GLY A 64 -9.37 -9.09 -16.76
CA GLY A 64 -8.92 -7.86 -16.10
C GLY A 64 -7.43 -7.92 -15.70
N ASP A 65 -7.01 -9.02 -15.09
CA ASP A 65 -5.61 -9.22 -14.67
C ASP A 65 -4.69 -9.37 -15.90
N GLY A 66 -5.17 -9.99 -16.99
CA GLY A 66 -4.47 -10.09 -18.27
C GLY A 66 -4.25 -8.73 -18.96
N VAL A 67 -5.23 -7.82 -18.90
CA VAL A 67 -5.09 -6.44 -19.39
C VAL A 67 -3.96 -5.73 -18.64
N TRP A 68 -3.97 -5.78 -17.30
CA TRP A 68 -2.93 -5.15 -16.50
C TRP A 68 -1.55 -5.79 -16.69
N PHE A 69 -1.47 -7.11 -16.80
CA PHE A 69 -0.24 -7.83 -17.08
C PHE A 69 0.35 -7.43 -18.44
N SER A 70 -0.50 -7.30 -19.46
CA SER A 70 -0.10 -6.84 -20.79
C SER A 70 0.36 -5.38 -20.76
N ALA A 71 -0.36 -4.51 -20.04
CA ALA A 71 0.04 -3.12 -19.83
C ALA A 71 1.40 -3.04 -19.13
N GLY A 72 1.64 -3.84 -18.09
CA GLY A 72 2.94 -3.93 -17.41
C GLY A 72 4.07 -4.38 -18.35
N ARG A 73 3.78 -5.27 -19.29
CA ARG A 73 4.77 -5.74 -20.29
C ARG A 73 5.10 -4.70 -21.34
N VAL A 74 4.10 -3.97 -21.82
CA VAL A 74 4.28 -2.95 -22.88
C VAL A 74 4.89 -1.67 -22.31
N TYR A 75 4.38 -1.18 -21.18
CA TYR A 75 4.77 0.12 -20.61
C TYR A 75 5.91 0.01 -19.59
N GLY A 76 6.19 -1.18 -19.05
CA GLY A 76 7.32 -1.42 -18.16
C GLY A 76 7.27 -0.64 -16.83
N ARG A 77 8.45 -0.30 -16.31
CA ARG A 77 8.62 0.39 -15.02
C ARG A 77 7.92 1.76 -14.92
N PRO A 78 7.88 2.62 -15.96
CA PRO A 78 7.17 3.90 -15.91
C PRO A 78 5.69 3.80 -15.52
N LEU A 79 5.00 2.71 -15.88
CA LEU A 79 3.61 2.47 -15.46
C LEU A 79 3.52 2.28 -13.94
N ILE A 80 4.41 1.46 -13.38
CA ILE A 80 4.45 1.16 -11.94
C ILE A 80 4.81 2.42 -11.15
N ASP A 81 5.79 3.20 -11.64
CA ASP A 81 6.20 4.44 -10.98
C ASP A 81 5.06 5.48 -10.97
N ARG A 82 4.28 5.56 -12.05
CA ARG A 82 3.09 6.43 -12.12
C ARG A 82 1.99 5.98 -11.16
N LEU A 83 1.77 4.67 -11.03
CA LEU A 83 0.82 4.10 -10.06
C LEU A 83 1.28 4.34 -8.61
N ALA A 84 2.58 4.18 -8.33
CA ALA A 84 3.16 4.42 -7.02
C ALA A 84 3.04 5.90 -6.58
N ARG A 85 3.17 6.84 -7.53
CA ARG A 85 2.98 8.28 -7.27
C ARG A 85 1.55 8.64 -6.86
N PHE A 86 0.55 7.84 -7.22
CA PHE A 86 -0.85 8.13 -6.92
C PHE A 86 -1.22 7.91 -5.44
N SER A 87 -0.50 7.03 -4.71
CA SER A 87 -0.75 6.79 -3.28
C SER A 87 0.39 6.04 -2.59
N LEU A 88 0.73 6.47 -1.36
CA LEU A 88 1.64 5.76 -0.44
C LEU A 88 1.27 4.28 -0.21
N SER A 89 -0.02 3.95 -0.29
CA SER A 89 -0.47 2.55 -0.15
C SER A 89 -0.07 1.69 -1.34
N ILE A 90 0.05 2.29 -2.53
CA ILE A 90 0.43 1.59 -3.76
C ILE A 90 1.93 1.35 -3.75
N ASP A 91 2.75 2.34 -3.38
CA ASP A 91 4.21 2.16 -3.24
C ASP A 91 4.57 1.04 -2.25
N ALA A 92 3.97 1.04 -1.05
CA ALA A 92 4.15 -0.06 -0.09
C ALA A 92 3.69 -1.43 -0.64
N SER A 93 2.60 -1.46 -1.42
CA SER A 93 2.12 -2.69 -2.06
C SER A 93 3.10 -3.17 -3.15
N VAL A 94 3.67 -2.27 -3.94
CA VAL A 94 4.69 -2.58 -4.96
C VAL A 94 5.93 -3.20 -4.31
N GLN A 95 6.45 -2.58 -3.24
CA GLN A 95 7.61 -3.09 -2.51
C GLN A 95 7.33 -4.47 -1.90
N THR A 96 6.17 -4.63 -1.28
CA THR A 96 5.74 -5.91 -0.68
C THR A 96 5.62 -7.01 -1.74
N THR A 97 4.95 -6.74 -2.86
CA THR A 97 4.80 -7.73 -3.94
C THR A 97 6.15 -8.09 -4.55
N ARG A 98 7.07 -7.12 -4.72
CA ARG A 98 8.43 -7.39 -5.21
C ARG A 98 9.19 -8.33 -4.27
N ALA A 99 9.20 -8.04 -2.96
CA ALA A 99 9.88 -8.88 -1.98
C ALA A 99 9.30 -10.31 -1.94
N LEU A 100 7.97 -10.44 -2.02
CA LEU A 100 7.33 -11.76 -2.08
C LEU A 100 7.64 -12.51 -3.38
N PHE A 101 7.71 -11.80 -4.51
CA PHE A 101 8.10 -12.40 -5.78
C PHE A 101 9.56 -12.87 -5.78
N GLU A 102 10.48 -12.09 -5.22
CA GLU A 102 11.89 -12.48 -5.09
C GLU A 102 12.06 -13.73 -4.23
N ARG A 103 11.22 -13.91 -3.20
CA ARG A 103 11.27 -15.05 -2.30
C ARG A 103 10.53 -16.30 -2.82
N PHE A 104 9.36 -16.13 -3.42
CA PHE A 104 8.44 -17.23 -3.75
C PHE A 104 8.19 -17.41 -5.27
N GLY A 105 8.64 -16.48 -6.11
CA GLY A 105 8.46 -16.53 -7.56
C GLY A 105 7.01 -16.35 -8.02
N VAL A 106 6.71 -16.88 -9.22
CA VAL A 106 5.40 -16.74 -9.90
C VAL A 106 4.19 -17.28 -9.11
N PRO A 107 4.28 -18.36 -8.30
CA PRO A 107 3.14 -18.87 -7.53
C PRO A 107 2.47 -17.82 -6.62
N ILE A 108 3.21 -16.79 -6.21
CA ILE A 108 2.69 -15.70 -5.37
C ILE A 108 1.49 -14.97 -5.99
N VAL A 109 1.37 -14.98 -7.33
CA VAL A 109 0.23 -14.38 -8.05
C VAL A 109 -1.10 -14.91 -7.51
N SER A 110 -1.16 -16.19 -7.19
CA SER A 110 -2.35 -16.84 -6.65
C SER A 110 -2.71 -16.33 -5.25
N VAL A 111 -1.70 -16.17 -4.39
CA VAL A 111 -1.86 -15.78 -2.99
C VAL A 111 -2.21 -14.29 -2.88
N CYS A 112 -1.60 -13.43 -3.70
CA CYS A 112 -1.83 -11.99 -3.68
C CYS A 112 -3.30 -11.62 -3.97
N LYS A 113 -4.08 -12.46 -4.66
CA LYS A 113 -5.50 -12.20 -4.93
C LYS A 113 -6.37 -12.09 -3.67
N PHE A 114 -5.95 -12.72 -2.57
CA PHE A 114 -6.66 -12.67 -1.29
C PHE A 114 -6.35 -11.41 -0.47
N VAL A 115 -5.30 -10.67 -0.84
CA VAL A 115 -4.87 -9.48 -0.11
C VAL A 115 -5.26 -8.22 -0.89
N PRO A 116 -6.20 -7.40 -0.37
CA PRO A 116 -6.57 -6.14 -0.99
C PRO A 116 -5.34 -5.24 -1.22
N GLY A 117 -5.27 -4.60 -2.38
CA GLY A 117 -4.11 -3.80 -2.79
C GLY A 117 -3.04 -4.61 -3.51
N LEU A 118 -2.60 -5.75 -2.96
CA LEU A 118 -1.64 -6.63 -3.66
C LEU A 118 -2.26 -7.21 -4.93
N ALA A 119 -3.53 -7.66 -4.86
CA ALA A 119 -4.26 -8.23 -5.99
C ALA A 119 -4.26 -7.33 -7.25
N LEU A 120 -4.30 -6.00 -7.08
CA LEU A 120 -4.34 -5.04 -8.19
C LEU A 120 -2.94 -4.73 -8.76
N ILE A 121 -1.92 -4.76 -7.90
CA ILE A 121 -0.54 -4.40 -8.26
C ILE A 121 0.26 -5.58 -8.81
N THR A 122 -0.09 -6.80 -8.41
CA THR A 122 0.63 -8.00 -8.84
C THR A 122 0.60 -8.22 -10.35
N PRO A 123 -0.55 -8.17 -11.06
CA PRO A 123 -0.57 -8.39 -12.51
C PRO A 123 0.33 -7.42 -13.31
N PRO A 124 0.23 -6.08 -13.16
CA PRO A 124 1.10 -5.17 -13.90
C PRO A 124 2.57 -5.30 -13.49
N LEU A 125 2.86 -5.54 -12.20
CA LEU A 125 4.24 -5.77 -11.75
C LEU A 125 4.84 -7.02 -12.40
N MET A 126 4.10 -8.12 -12.44
CA MET A 126 4.51 -9.36 -13.11
C MET A 126 4.74 -9.13 -14.61
N GLY A 127 3.95 -8.27 -15.24
CA GLY A 127 4.14 -7.85 -16.63
C GLY A 127 5.51 -7.22 -16.90
N THR A 128 6.08 -6.49 -15.93
CA THR A 128 7.42 -5.88 -16.06
C THR A 128 8.58 -6.88 -15.99
N THR A 129 8.30 -8.14 -15.63
CA THR A 129 9.31 -9.19 -15.51
C THR A 129 9.42 -10.04 -16.78
N ARG A 130 10.44 -10.90 -16.86
CA ARG A 130 10.67 -11.81 -18.00
C ARG A 130 9.80 -13.08 -17.97
N ILE A 131 8.78 -13.15 -17.11
CA ILE A 131 7.96 -14.36 -17.02
C ILE A 131 7.16 -14.58 -18.31
N ALA A 132 7.04 -15.84 -18.72
CA ALA A 132 6.23 -16.22 -19.86
C ALA A 132 4.73 -16.00 -19.57
N ALA A 133 3.98 -15.49 -20.55
CA ALA A 133 2.55 -15.22 -20.40
C ALA A 133 1.75 -16.44 -19.97
N ARG A 134 2.09 -17.63 -20.49
CA ARG A 134 1.48 -18.90 -20.08
C ARG A 134 1.63 -19.17 -18.58
N SER A 135 2.82 -18.91 -18.01
CA SER A 135 3.09 -19.18 -16.60
C SER A 135 2.26 -18.25 -15.71
N PHE A 136 2.18 -16.97 -16.10
CA PHE A 136 1.30 -16.02 -15.43
C PHE A 136 -0.16 -16.46 -15.47
N VAL A 137 -0.70 -16.76 -16.66
CA VAL A 137 -2.12 -17.14 -16.81
C VAL A 137 -2.45 -18.42 -16.04
N THR A 138 -1.57 -19.42 -16.00
CA THR A 138 -1.80 -20.64 -15.22
C THR A 138 -1.93 -20.34 -13.73
N TRP A 139 -0.99 -19.61 -13.14
CA TRP A 139 -1.04 -19.27 -11.72
C TRP A 139 -2.16 -18.28 -11.41
N ASP A 140 -2.44 -17.36 -12.31
CA ASP A 140 -3.54 -16.42 -12.19
C ASP A 140 -4.90 -17.13 -12.21
N ALA A 141 -5.07 -18.15 -13.07
CA ALA A 141 -6.26 -18.99 -13.13
C ALA A 141 -6.46 -19.82 -11.85
N ILE A 142 -5.39 -20.44 -11.32
CA ILE A 142 -5.44 -21.17 -10.05
C ILE A 142 -5.89 -20.23 -8.92
N GLY A 143 -5.27 -19.05 -8.84
CA GLY A 143 -5.65 -18.03 -7.88
C GLY A 143 -7.08 -17.54 -8.04
N ALA A 144 -7.52 -17.27 -9.28
CA ALA A 144 -8.87 -16.79 -9.57
C ALA A 144 -9.92 -17.84 -9.19
N LEU A 145 -9.66 -19.11 -9.50
CA LEU A 145 -10.53 -20.23 -9.14
C LEU A 145 -10.63 -20.39 -7.62
N ALA A 146 -9.49 -20.41 -6.93
CA ALA A 146 -9.46 -20.52 -5.48
C ALA A 146 -10.17 -19.33 -4.80
N TRP A 147 -9.91 -18.12 -5.27
CA TRP A 147 -10.50 -16.89 -4.72
C TRP A 147 -12.01 -16.82 -4.96
N ALA A 148 -12.47 -17.01 -6.19
CA ALA A 148 -13.89 -16.98 -6.52
C ALA A 148 -14.64 -18.13 -5.83
N GLY A 149 -14.07 -19.34 -5.84
CA GLY A 149 -14.60 -20.50 -5.15
C GLY A 149 -14.73 -20.27 -3.64
N PHE A 150 -13.70 -19.70 -3.00
CA PHE A 150 -13.72 -19.40 -1.56
C PHE A 150 -14.90 -18.49 -1.18
N TRP A 151 -15.10 -17.38 -1.90
CA TRP A 151 -16.18 -16.44 -1.59
C TRP A 151 -17.56 -16.97 -1.95
N LEU A 152 -17.70 -17.72 -3.06
CA LEU A 152 -18.97 -18.36 -3.45
C LEU A 152 -19.38 -19.45 -2.44
N LEU A 153 -18.44 -20.32 -2.06
CA LEU A 153 -18.70 -21.36 -1.05
C LEU A 153 -18.98 -20.74 0.32
N GLY A 154 -18.27 -19.68 0.70
CA GLY A 154 -18.57 -18.92 1.91
C GLY A 154 -20.00 -18.35 1.88
N GLY A 155 -20.40 -17.73 0.77
CA GLY A 155 -21.76 -17.24 0.58
C GLY A 155 -22.83 -18.33 0.66
N ALA A 156 -22.55 -19.50 0.07
CA ALA A 156 -23.44 -20.65 0.14
C ALA A 156 -23.59 -21.19 1.58
N LEU A 157 -22.46 -21.31 2.30
CA LEU A 157 -22.42 -21.80 3.68
C LEU A 157 -23.16 -20.86 4.65
N PHE A 158 -23.00 -19.55 4.47
CA PHE A 158 -23.63 -18.53 5.32
C PHE A 158 -24.95 -17.97 4.75
N SER A 159 -25.56 -18.69 3.79
CA SER A 159 -26.78 -18.25 3.08
C SER A 159 -27.93 -17.89 4.03
N ARG A 160 -28.15 -18.71 5.07
CA ARG A 160 -29.19 -18.49 6.08
C ARG A 160 -28.95 -17.21 6.90
N GLN A 161 -27.71 -16.97 7.32
CA GLN A 161 -27.33 -15.76 8.06
C GLN A 161 -27.46 -14.52 7.16
N LEU A 162 -27.08 -14.63 5.90
CA LEU A 162 -27.21 -13.56 4.92
C LEU A 162 -28.69 -13.22 4.65
N ALA A 163 -29.56 -14.22 4.57
CA ALA A 163 -31.00 -14.03 4.44
C ALA A 163 -31.61 -13.35 5.68
N MET A 164 -31.15 -13.69 6.90
CA MET A 164 -31.57 -12.99 8.12
C MET A 164 -31.10 -11.53 8.15
N LEU A 165 -29.85 -11.27 7.73
CA LEU A 165 -29.30 -9.93 7.61
C LEU A 165 -30.13 -9.10 6.63
N LEU A 166 -30.39 -9.63 5.42
CA LEU A 166 -31.21 -9.00 4.38
C LEU A 166 -32.57 -8.58 4.91
N ARG A 167 -33.31 -9.51 5.53
CA ARG A 167 -34.62 -9.23 6.13
C ARG A 167 -34.55 -8.18 7.24
N THR A 168 -33.46 -8.15 8.00
CA THR A 168 -33.28 -7.16 9.09
C THR A 168 -33.02 -5.77 8.52
N VAL A 169 -32.20 -5.69 7.47
CA VAL A 169 -31.88 -4.45 6.75
C VAL A 169 -33.13 -3.87 6.10
N GLU A 170 -33.89 -4.71 5.38
CA GLU A 170 -35.16 -4.33 4.74
C GLU A 170 -36.21 -3.85 5.76
N ARG A 171 -36.30 -4.50 6.94
CA ARG A 171 -37.20 -4.05 8.02
C ARG A 171 -36.91 -2.65 8.54
N HIS A 172 -35.67 -2.19 8.43
CA HIS A 172 -35.28 -0.82 8.81
C HIS A 172 -35.35 0.16 7.63
N GLY A 173 -35.93 -0.24 6.50
CA GLY A 173 -36.10 0.60 5.31
C GLY A 173 -34.79 0.84 4.53
N ALA A 174 -33.74 0.08 4.82
CA ALA A 174 -32.45 0.17 4.13
C ALA A 174 -32.30 -0.99 3.14
N THR A 175 -31.37 -0.83 2.20
CA THR A 175 -30.97 -1.86 1.23
C THR A 175 -29.56 -2.38 1.51
N VAL A 176 -29.18 -3.50 0.89
CA VAL A 176 -27.80 -4.00 0.90
C VAL A 176 -26.82 -2.95 0.37
N VAL A 177 -27.23 -2.17 -0.63
CA VAL A 177 -26.39 -1.13 -1.22
C VAL A 177 -26.07 -0.06 -0.18
N ASP A 178 -27.05 0.32 0.65
CA ASP A 178 -26.84 1.28 1.73
C ASP A 178 -25.86 0.76 2.78
N VAL A 179 -25.94 -0.53 3.12
CA VAL A 179 -25.00 -1.18 4.06
C VAL A 179 -23.58 -1.22 3.48
N LEU A 180 -23.43 -1.60 2.21
CA LEU A 180 -22.13 -1.63 1.54
C LEU A 180 -21.54 -0.21 1.41
N LEU A 181 -22.37 0.78 1.10
CA LEU A 181 -21.98 2.18 1.05
C LEU A 181 -21.55 2.68 2.42
N ALA A 182 -22.30 2.37 3.48
CA ALA A 182 -21.95 2.74 4.85
C ALA A 182 -20.62 2.10 5.28
N LEU A 183 -20.40 0.82 4.98
CA LEU A 183 -19.12 0.14 5.25
C LEU A 183 -17.96 0.76 4.45
N ALA A 184 -18.18 1.10 3.18
CA ALA A 184 -17.19 1.78 2.36
C ALA A 184 -16.84 3.17 2.92
N LEU A 185 -17.84 3.97 3.29
CA LEU A 185 -17.66 5.28 3.92
C LEU A 185 -16.98 5.16 5.28
N LEU A 186 -17.34 4.17 6.09
CA LEU A 186 -16.70 3.89 7.38
C LEU A 186 -15.23 3.51 7.18
N TYR A 187 -14.92 2.64 6.22
CA TYR A 187 -13.54 2.25 5.90
C TYR A 187 -12.72 3.44 5.39
N ILE A 188 -13.28 4.25 4.48
CA ILE A 188 -12.65 5.48 3.99
C ILE A 188 -12.43 6.46 5.14
N GLY A 189 -13.43 6.65 6.00
CA GLY A 189 -13.38 7.50 7.18
C GLY A 189 -12.32 7.03 8.18
N TYR A 190 -12.28 5.73 8.50
CA TYR A 190 -11.23 5.12 9.32
C TYR A 190 -9.84 5.35 8.72
N ARG A 191 -9.68 5.11 7.41
CA ARG A 191 -8.41 5.32 6.71
C ARG A 191 -8.01 6.79 6.70
N TYR A 192 -8.98 7.69 6.53
CA TYR A 192 -8.78 9.14 6.58
C TYR A 192 -8.38 9.58 7.98
N LEU A 193 -9.08 9.13 9.03
CA LEU A 193 -8.74 9.38 10.43
C LEU A 193 -7.35 8.85 10.76
N ARG A 194 -7.02 7.62 10.35
CA ARG A 194 -5.69 7.03 10.57
C ARG A 194 -4.60 7.86 9.89
N ARG A 195 -4.84 8.29 8.64
CA ARG A 195 -3.94 9.20 7.92
C ARG A 195 -3.84 10.56 8.61
N TRP A 196 -4.94 11.11 9.09
CA TRP A 196 -4.98 12.40 9.77
C TRP A 196 -4.26 12.36 11.11
N ARG A 197 -4.49 11.32 11.93
CA ARG A 197 -3.80 11.09 13.20
C ARG A 197 -2.30 10.92 13.00
N LEU A 198 -1.90 10.13 12.00
CA LEU A 198 -0.48 9.97 11.65
C LEU A 198 0.14 11.30 11.19
N ARG A 199 -0.55 12.05 10.32
CA ARG A 199 -0.08 13.38 9.88
C ARG A 199 -0.01 14.37 11.04
N LYS A 200 -0.96 14.34 11.97
CA LYS A 200 -0.96 15.20 13.16
C LYS A 200 0.24 14.87 14.05
N TRP A 201 0.42 13.59 14.39
CA TRP A 201 1.55 13.13 15.20
C TRP A 201 2.90 13.48 14.56
N LEU A 202 3.03 13.34 13.23
CA LEU A 202 4.26 13.67 12.52
C LEU A 202 4.54 15.19 12.41
N ARG A 203 3.51 16.05 12.45
CA ARG A 203 3.71 17.51 12.49
C ARG A 203 4.31 17.96 13.81
N ASP A 204 3.90 17.35 14.91
CA ASP A 204 4.40 17.70 16.25
C ASP A 204 5.90 17.33 16.42
N LEU A 205 6.43 16.49 15.52
CA LEU A 205 7.84 16.09 15.47
C LEU A 205 8.68 16.94 14.50
N THR A 206 8.09 17.94 13.84
CA THR A 206 8.79 18.69 12.78
C THR A 206 9.28 20.03 13.33
N ILE A 207 10.56 20.34 13.10
CA ILE A 207 11.17 21.63 13.38
C ILE A 207 11.52 22.36 12.08
N SER A 208 11.57 23.69 12.10
CA SER A 208 11.96 24.50 10.95
C SER A 208 13.48 24.62 10.81
N ALA A 209 13.96 25.09 9.66
CA ALA A 209 15.38 25.32 9.43
C ALA A 209 15.97 26.35 10.39
N GLU A 210 15.21 27.38 10.75
CA GLU A 210 15.61 28.40 11.71
C GLU A 210 15.73 27.84 13.12
N GLN A 211 14.83 26.94 13.51
CA GLN A 211 14.93 26.26 14.81
C GLN A 211 16.17 25.37 14.87
N LEU A 212 16.44 24.61 13.80
CA LEU A 212 17.68 23.83 13.71
C LEU A 212 18.92 24.73 13.81
N ASP A 213 18.96 25.84 13.06
CA ASP A 213 20.06 26.79 13.10
C ASP A 213 20.29 27.34 14.51
N ALA A 214 19.22 27.74 15.20
CA ALA A 214 19.29 28.17 16.60
C ALA A 214 19.81 27.06 17.53
N MET A 215 19.40 25.81 17.31
CA MET A 215 19.89 24.66 18.08
C MET A 215 21.38 24.39 17.84
N MET A 216 21.87 24.54 16.61
CA MET A 216 23.29 24.35 16.28
C MET A 216 24.19 25.37 16.98
N HIS A 217 23.69 26.57 17.27
CA HIS A 217 24.41 27.63 18.00
C HIS A 217 24.22 27.56 19.52
N SER A 218 23.49 26.56 20.04
CA SER A 218 23.27 26.39 21.47
C SER A 218 24.47 25.72 22.17
N ALA A 219 24.50 25.76 23.51
CA ALA A 219 25.56 25.14 24.32
C ALA A 219 25.64 23.60 24.15
N ALA A 220 24.57 22.97 23.65
CA ALA A 220 24.49 21.53 23.41
C ALA A 220 23.89 21.28 22.01
N PRO A 221 24.71 21.34 20.94
CA PRO A 221 24.21 21.22 19.57
C PRO A 221 23.60 19.83 19.31
N PRO A 222 22.54 19.76 18.49
CA PRO A 222 21.86 18.51 18.20
C PRO A 222 22.71 17.60 17.33
N VAL A 223 22.43 16.30 17.40
CA VAL A 223 22.97 15.33 16.44
C VAL A 223 22.12 15.38 15.18
N VAL A 224 22.69 15.85 14.08
CA VAL A 224 22.00 15.92 12.79
C VAL A 224 22.25 14.64 12.00
N LEU A 225 21.17 14.00 11.53
CA LEU A 225 21.21 12.77 10.73
C LEU A 225 20.73 13.05 9.31
N ASP A 226 21.59 12.75 8.34
CA ASP A 226 21.26 12.76 6.92
C ASP A 226 20.71 11.38 6.53
N ALA A 227 19.40 11.29 6.33
CA ALA A 227 18.71 10.07 5.90
C ALA A 227 18.37 10.08 4.39
N ARG A 228 19.10 10.87 3.59
CA ARG A 228 18.97 10.87 2.12
C ARG A 228 19.47 9.53 1.55
N LEU A 229 18.81 9.10 0.47
CA LEU A 229 19.28 7.96 -0.32
C LEU A 229 20.55 8.34 -1.11
N ALA A 230 21.38 7.35 -1.43
CA ALA A 230 22.64 7.56 -2.18
C ALA A 230 22.44 8.31 -3.51
N THR A 231 21.29 8.13 -4.16
CA THR A 231 20.92 8.84 -5.39
C THR A 231 20.76 10.34 -5.17
N ALA A 232 20.10 10.76 -4.09
CA ALA A 232 19.92 12.17 -3.76
C ALA A 232 21.25 12.82 -3.36
N ILE A 233 22.09 12.11 -2.61
CA ILE A 233 23.44 12.57 -2.25
C ILE A 233 24.31 12.78 -3.49
N SER A 234 24.16 11.93 -4.51
CA SER A 234 24.92 12.07 -5.76
C SER A 234 24.50 13.29 -6.59
N GLN A 235 23.24 13.72 -6.47
CA GLN A 235 22.73 14.92 -7.14
C GLN A 235 23.13 16.19 -6.38
N GLU A 236 23.11 16.12 -5.05
CA GLU A 236 23.40 17.23 -4.15
C GLU A 236 24.52 16.83 -3.19
N PRO A 237 25.80 16.89 -3.62
CA PRO A 237 26.95 16.38 -2.89
C PRO A 237 27.39 17.29 -1.73
N TYR A 238 26.42 17.95 -1.10
CA TYR A 238 26.58 18.78 0.09
C TYR A 238 25.56 18.37 1.15
N ARG A 239 25.85 18.66 2.41
CA ARG A 239 25.04 18.31 3.58
C ARG A 239 25.04 19.45 4.60
N ILE A 240 24.11 19.39 5.55
CA ILE A 240 24.12 20.26 6.73
C ILE A 240 25.44 20.02 7.50
N PRO A 241 26.13 21.07 7.99
CA PRO A 241 27.40 20.94 8.68
C PRO A 241 27.34 19.95 9.85
N GLY A 242 28.31 19.03 9.91
CA GLY A 242 28.37 18.00 10.96
C GLY A 242 27.31 16.89 10.88
N ALA A 243 26.47 16.86 9.82
CA ALA A 243 25.46 15.82 9.68
C ALA A 243 26.06 14.43 9.43
N LEU A 244 25.60 13.45 10.20
CA LEU A 244 26.03 12.06 10.10
C LEU A 244 25.15 11.30 9.10
N LEU A 245 25.77 10.53 8.21
CA LEU A 245 25.03 9.74 7.24
C LEU A 245 24.35 8.55 7.93
N PHE A 246 23.05 8.43 7.74
CA PHE A 246 22.22 7.41 8.35
C PHE A 246 21.43 6.63 7.30
N ASP A 247 21.58 5.30 7.29
CA ASP A 247 20.81 4.44 6.40
C ASP A 247 19.39 4.21 6.98
N PRO A 248 18.33 4.71 6.31
CA PRO A 248 16.98 4.59 6.80
C PRO A 248 16.46 3.15 6.87
N ASP A 249 17.05 2.21 6.12
CA ASP A 249 16.65 0.80 6.08
C ASP A 249 17.56 -0.11 6.93
N ALA A 250 18.53 0.45 7.65
CA ALA A 250 19.44 -0.32 8.50
C ALA A 250 18.67 -1.11 9.59
N PRO A 251 19.03 -2.40 9.82
CA PRO A 251 18.26 -3.34 10.64
C PRO A 251 18.51 -3.30 12.17
N ARG A 252 19.26 -2.33 12.73
CA ARG A 252 19.63 -2.33 14.16
C ARG A 252 19.49 -0.98 14.89
N ALA A 253 19.26 -1.14 16.19
CA ALA A 253 18.99 -0.15 17.23
C ALA A 253 20.02 0.98 17.26
N LEU A 254 19.50 2.21 17.33
CA LEU A 254 20.26 3.38 17.68
C LEU A 254 20.73 3.24 19.13
N GLY A 255 22.03 3.47 19.36
CA GLY A 255 22.68 3.22 20.63
C GLY A 255 22.11 4.06 21.78
N SER A 256 22.19 3.50 22.98
CA SER A 256 21.88 4.13 24.27
C SER A 256 22.51 5.52 24.48
N GLY A 257 23.54 5.89 23.72
CA GLY A 257 24.20 7.20 23.76
C GLY A 257 23.38 8.37 23.16
N LEU A 258 22.25 8.12 22.48
CA LEU A 258 21.38 9.17 21.94
C LEU A 258 20.16 9.49 22.80
N ALA A 259 19.86 8.68 23.83
CA ALA A 259 18.60 8.80 24.59
C ALA A 259 18.39 10.19 25.21
N GLN A 260 19.47 10.90 25.56
CA GLN A 260 19.43 12.24 26.16
C GLN A 260 19.86 13.38 25.23
N ARG A 261 20.06 13.12 23.93
CA ARG A 261 20.49 14.15 22.98
C ARG A 261 19.32 14.59 22.11
N GLU A 262 19.31 15.88 21.76
CA GLU A 262 18.49 16.40 20.67
C GLU A 262 18.98 15.79 19.35
N VAL A 263 18.09 15.11 18.62
CA VAL A 263 18.39 14.45 17.34
C VAL A 263 17.50 15.04 16.25
N VAL A 264 18.10 15.48 15.15
CA VAL A 264 17.37 16.06 14.03
C VAL A 264 17.64 15.26 12.78
N VAL A 265 16.59 14.72 12.15
CA VAL A 265 16.68 13.91 10.94
C VAL A 265 16.15 14.68 9.74
N TYR A 266 16.87 14.67 8.62
CA TYR A 266 16.38 15.22 7.37
C TYR A 266 16.51 14.22 6.21
N CYS A 267 15.71 14.41 5.17
CA CYS A 267 15.76 13.60 3.96
C CYS A 267 15.40 14.47 2.74
N ALA A 268 15.48 13.90 1.53
CA ALA A 268 15.16 14.57 0.26
C ALA A 268 13.79 14.15 -0.32
N CYS A 269 12.92 13.57 0.50
CA CYS A 269 11.65 12.99 0.05
C CYS A 269 10.51 13.99 0.23
N PRO A 270 9.50 14.03 -0.67
CA PRO A 270 8.33 14.88 -0.49
C PRO A 270 7.67 14.66 0.88
N ASN A 271 7.33 15.74 1.58
CA ASN A 271 6.73 15.74 2.93
C ASN A 271 7.59 15.10 4.04
N ASP A 272 8.89 14.95 3.83
CA ASP A 272 9.85 14.46 4.83
C ASP A 272 9.54 13.04 5.33
N VAL A 273 8.93 12.20 4.48
CA VAL A 273 8.39 10.88 4.87
C VAL A 273 9.46 9.97 5.46
N THR A 274 10.64 9.92 4.84
CA THR A 274 11.75 9.08 5.31
C THR A 274 12.27 9.57 6.66
N ALA A 275 12.48 10.88 6.82
CA ALA A 275 12.89 11.47 8.09
C ALA A 275 11.87 11.18 9.21
N LYS A 276 10.56 11.32 8.91
CA LYS A 276 9.45 11.02 9.82
C LYS A 276 9.40 9.56 10.26
N ARG A 277 9.68 8.63 9.34
CA ARG A 277 9.78 7.20 9.64
C ARG A 277 10.97 6.90 10.55
N VAL A 278 12.14 7.47 10.26
CA VAL A 278 13.36 7.29 11.08
C VAL A 278 13.16 7.89 12.48
N CYS A 279 12.60 9.10 12.56
CA CYS A 279 12.28 9.78 13.82
C CYS A 279 11.28 8.99 14.67
N GLY A 280 10.26 8.39 14.05
CA GLY A 280 9.31 7.53 14.77
C GLY A 280 9.96 6.27 15.33
N ARG A 281 10.90 5.67 14.60
CA ARG A 281 11.70 4.52 15.08
C ARG A 281 12.59 4.91 16.25
N LEU A 282 13.32 6.02 16.14
CA LEU A 282 14.16 6.59 17.20
C LEU A 282 13.41 6.75 18.53
N ARG A 283 12.22 7.35 18.49
CA ARG A 283 11.37 7.50 19.69
C ARG A 283 10.87 6.18 20.24
N GLY A 284 10.54 5.21 19.37
CA GLY A 284 10.18 3.85 19.79
C GLY A 284 11.33 3.10 20.48
N GLU A 285 12.58 3.51 20.22
CA GLU A 285 13.80 2.97 20.83
C GLU A 285 14.29 3.79 22.04
N GLY A 286 13.52 4.80 22.50
CA GLY A 286 13.82 5.59 23.70
C GLY A 286 14.56 6.91 23.47
N VAL A 287 14.73 7.37 22.22
CA VAL A 287 15.23 8.71 21.91
C VAL A 287 14.06 9.69 21.89
N GLU A 288 13.70 10.23 23.06
CA GLU A 288 12.50 11.08 23.21
C GLU A 288 12.60 12.40 22.43
N HIS A 289 13.80 12.94 22.29
CA HIS A 289 14.12 14.23 21.65
C HIS A 289 14.52 14.08 20.18
N ALA A 290 13.82 13.22 19.43
CA ALA A 290 13.99 13.13 17.99
C ALA A 290 12.98 14.03 17.26
N HIS A 291 13.50 14.78 16.29
CA HIS A 291 12.80 15.74 15.45
C HIS A 291 13.13 15.52 13.96
N THR A 292 12.25 16.03 13.10
CA THR A 292 12.42 16.04 11.64
C THR A 292 12.56 17.45 11.13
N LEU A 293 13.47 17.68 10.18
CA LEU A 293 13.63 18.98 9.55
C LEU A 293 12.59 19.18 8.46
N ALA A 294 11.73 20.20 8.61
CA ALA A 294 10.72 20.56 7.63
C ALA A 294 11.35 20.94 6.29
N GLY A 295 10.99 20.24 5.21
CA GLY A 295 11.50 20.53 3.86
C GLY A 295 12.97 20.16 3.65
N GLY A 296 13.58 19.45 4.60
CA GLY A 296 14.91 18.87 4.46
C GLY A 296 16.03 19.86 4.14
N LEU A 297 16.99 19.40 3.32
CA LEU A 297 18.16 20.18 2.91
C LEU A 297 17.77 21.39 2.04
N ASP A 298 16.73 21.26 1.21
CA ASP A 298 16.27 22.35 0.34
C ASP A 298 15.82 23.56 1.17
N ALA A 299 15.05 23.32 2.22
CA ALA A 299 14.59 24.37 3.12
C ALA A 299 15.77 25.05 3.87
N TRP A 300 16.79 24.27 4.24
CA TRP A 300 18.01 24.77 4.85
C TRP A 300 18.79 25.69 3.90
N VAL A 301 19.04 25.23 2.68
CA VAL A 301 19.77 25.98 1.65
C VAL A 301 18.99 27.21 1.18
N ALA A 302 17.67 27.12 1.06
CA ALA A 302 16.81 28.24 0.68
C ALA A 302 16.88 29.42 1.66
N ARG A 303 17.30 29.19 2.91
CA ARG A 303 17.55 30.24 3.90
C ARG A 303 18.98 30.79 3.89
N GLY A 304 19.85 30.26 3.03
CA GLY A 304 21.25 30.68 2.93
C GLY A 304 22.13 30.16 4.06
N TYR A 305 21.69 29.13 4.79
CA TYR A 305 22.50 28.52 5.84
C TYR A 305 23.67 27.72 5.27
N PRO A 306 24.79 27.61 6.02
CA PRO A 306 26.01 26.96 5.52
C PRO A 306 25.79 25.48 5.21
N VAL A 307 26.51 24.96 4.22
CA VAL A 307 26.57 23.55 3.87
C VAL A 307 28.02 23.10 3.71
N GLU A 308 28.28 21.82 3.92
CA GLU A 308 29.61 21.21 3.72
C GLU A 308 29.55 20.09 2.68
N PRO A 309 30.64 19.83 1.94
CA PRO A 309 30.66 18.74 0.97
C PRO A 309 30.53 17.38 1.67
N VAL A 310 29.81 16.45 1.05
CA VAL A 310 29.73 15.07 1.54
C VAL A 310 31.07 14.38 1.27
N PRO A 311 31.76 13.84 2.29
CA PRO A 311 33.05 13.20 2.08
C PRO A 311 32.95 11.94 1.20
N ALA A 312 33.95 11.71 0.35
CA ALA A 312 33.98 10.59 -0.61
C ALA A 312 33.89 9.20 0.05
N ARG A 313 34.28 9.09 1.33
CA ARG A 313 33.93 7.99 2.23
C ARG A 313 33.15 8.56 3.41
N PRO A 314 31.81 8.52 3.40
CA PRO A 314 31.04 8.95 4.55
C PRO A 314 31.31 7.99 5.71
N GLU A 315 31.69 8.53 6.87
CA GLU A 315 31.69 7.73 8.09
C GLU A 315 30.25 7.37 8.44
N PRO A 316 29.88 6.07 8.48
CA PRO A 316 28.52 5.68 8.83
C PRO A 316 28.27 6.03 10.29
N PHE A 317 27.05 6.50 10.58
CA PHE A 317 26.58 6.79 11.94
C PHE A 317 26.96 5.69 12.97
N THR A 318 26.90 4.42 12.57
CA THR A 318 27.23 3.25 13.43
C THR A 318 28.67 3.20 13.90
N ARG A 319 29.63 3.84 13.22
CA ARG A 319 31.04 3.86 13.64
C ARG A 319 31.35 4.97 14.63
N THR A 320 30.66 6.11 14.54
CA THR A 320 30.91 7.29 15.38
C THR A 320 30.56 7.02 16.85
N PHE A 321 29.50 6.25 17.10
CA PHE A 321 29.04 5.94 18.47
C PHE A 321 29.56 4.60 19.03
N ALA A 322 30.29 3.81 18.24
CA ALA A 322 30.95 2.59 18.73
C ALA A 322 32.28 2.88 19.45
N ARG A 323 32.72 4.15 19.49
CA ARG A 323 33.98 4.61 20.10
C ARG A 323 33.80 5.34 21.43
N GLN A 324 32.58 5.39 21.98
CA GLN A 324 32.27 6.04 23.26
C GLN A 324 31.76 5.02 24.27
#